data_AF-A0A7K4B0E3-F1
#
_entry.id   AF-A0A7K4B0E3-F1
#
_cell.length_a   1.000
_cell.length_b   1.000
_cell.length_c   1.000
_cell.angle_alpha   90.00
_cell.angle_beta   90.00
_cell.angle_gamma   90.00
#
_symmetry.space_group_name_H-M   'P 1'
#
loop_
_entity.id
_entity.type
_entity.pdbx_description
1 polymer ?
#
loop_
_entity_poly.entity_id
_entity_poly.type
_entity_poly.pdbx_seq_one_letter_code
_entity_poly.pdbx_strand_id
1 'polypeptide(L)'
;MISRYMPEIRRAALSAGKPGDTLISRRRIEDEINEHPDQYPGLSGRCRIGQRRIITLAMNGMYPGWSRKDGVRPSSLVWDISDESNEDLEEEKP
;
A
#
# COMPACT_ATOMS: atom_id res chain seq x y z
N MET A 1 0.97 -17.45 1.95
CA MET A 1 1.45 -16.93 3.27
C MET A 1 1.33 -15.40 3.37
N ILE A 2 1.72 -14.62 2.35
CA ILE A 2 1.59 -13.15 2.34
C ILE A 2 0.11 -12.69 2.40
N SER A 3 -0.80 -13.48 1.84
CA SER A 3 -2.25 -13.23 1.84
C SER A 3 -2.85 -12.98 3.23
N ARG A 4 -2.24 -13.52 4.30
CA ARG A 4 -2.69 -13.28 5.68
C ARG A 4 -2.50 -11.83 6.12
N TYR A 5 -1.50 -11.13 5.58
CA TYR A 5 -1.17 -9.74 5.96
C TYR A 5 -1.77 -8.71 5.00
N MET A 6 -2.32 -9.14 3.86
CA MET A 6 -2.90 -8.23 2.86
C MET A 6 -3.96 -7.29 3.46
N PRO A 7 -4.89 -7.74 4.32
CA PRO A 7 -5.88 -6.83 4.92
C PRO A 7 -5.26 -5.75 5.82
N GLU A 8 -4.27 -6.13 6.65
CA GLU A 8 -3.56 -5.18 7.52
C GLU A 8 -2.72 -4.18 6.70
N ILE A 9 -2.07 -4.64 5.62
CA ILE A 9 -1.24 -3.78 4.76
C ILE A 9 -2.12 -2.84 3.94
N ARG A 10 -3.27 -3.30 3.43
CA ARG A 10 -4.25 -2.43 2.75
C ARG A 10 -4.72 -1.34 3.70
N ARG A 11 -5.11 -1.70 4.93
CA ARG A 11 -5.52 -0.74 5.95
C ARG A 11 -4.41 0.27 6.25
N ALA A 12 -3.18 -0.19 6.48
CA ALA A 12 -2.05 0.69 6.73
C ALA A 12 -1.76 1.61 5.53
N ALA A 13 -1.89 1.13 4.30
CA ALA A 13 -1.71 1.94 3.11
C ALA A 13 -2.76 3.07 2.98
N LEU A 14 -4.02 2.76 3.29
CA LEU A 14 -5.11 3.73 3.27
C LEU A 14 -5.00 4.74 4.43
N SER A 15 -4.68 4.29 5.64
CA SER A 15 -4.48 5.15 6.82
C SER A 15 -3.27 6.08 6.66
N ALA A 16 -2.20 5.60 6.02
CA ALA A 16 -0.99 6.37 5.78
C ALA A 16 -1.12 7.40 4.63
N GLY A 17 -2.19 7.31 3.85
CA GLY A 17 -2.54 8.28 2.81
C GLY A 17 -3.30 9.47 3.39
N LYS A 18 -3.14 10.65 2.80
CA LYS A 18 -4.04 11.78 3.08
C LYS A 18 -5.28 11.71 2.17
N PRO A 19 -6.41 12.32 2.55
CA PRO A 19 -7.52 12.51 1.62
C PRO A 19 -7.04 13.15 0.31
N GLY A 20 -7.27 12.46 -0.81
CA GLY A 20 -6.82 12.90 -2.15
C GLY A 20 -5.41 12.44 -2.57
N ASP A 21 -4.64 11.78 -1.70
CA ASP A 21 -3.39 11.14 -2.11
C ASP A 21 -3.70 9.88 -2.92
N THR A 22 -3.26 9.85 -4.17
CA THR A 22 -3.37 8.67 -5.05
C THR A 22 -2.14 7.77 -4.98
N LEU A 23 -1.11 8.17 -4.21
CA LEU A 23 0.20 7.54 -4.24
C LEU A 23 0.69 7.30 -2.81
N ILE A 24 1.09 6.06 -2.54
CA ILE A 24 1.59 5.67 -1.23
C ILE A 24 2.98 5.04 -1.31
N SER A 25 3.89 5.53 -0.49
CA SER A 25 5.26 5.00 -0.41
C SER A 25 5.38 3.94 0.67
N ARG A 26 6.27 2.95 0.49
CA ARG A 26 6.57 1.96 1.53
C ARG A 26 6.93 2.61 2.87
N ARG A 27 7.66 3.72 2.83
CA ARG A 27 8.09 4.43 4.04
C ARG A 27 6.89 4.91 4.85
N ARG A 28 5.87 5.51 4.20
CA ARG A 28 4.66 5.94 4.91
C ARG A 28 3.90 4.76 5.54
N ILE A 29 3.85 3.62 4.86
CA ILE A 29 3.25 2.39 5.42
C ILE A 29 4.07 1.87 6.62
N GLU A 30 5.41 1.90 6.53
CA GLU A 30 6.30 1.56 7.65
C GLU A 30 6.05 2.49 8.85
N ASP A 31 5.97 3.80 8.60
CA ASP A 31 5.78 4.83 9.64
C ASP A 31 4.41 4.64 10.35
N GLU A 32 3.32 4.47 9.59
CA GLU A 32 1.98 4.18 10.12
C GLU A 32 1.94 2.94 11.02
N ILE A 33 2.60 1.84 10.63
CA ILE A 33 2.64 0.63 11.44
C ILE A 33 3.45 0.83 12.73
N ASN A 34 4.52 1.62 12.66
CA ASN A 34 5.36 1.90 13.83
C ASN A 34 4.68 2.87 14.82
N GLU A 35 3.90 3.82 14.31
CA GLU A 35 3.13 4.77 15.12
C GLU A 35 1.89 4.12 15.77
N HIS A 36 1.30 3.13 15.10
CA HIS A 36 0.07 2.46 15.55
C HIS A 36 0.21 0.92 15.61
N PRO A 37 1.14 0.37 16.41
CA PRO A 37 1.45 -1.06 16.39
C PRO A 37 0.27 -1.96 16.81
N ASP A 38 -0.64 -1.45 17.64
CA ASP A 38 -1.83 -2.16 18.11
C ASP A 38 -2.87 -2.38 16.99
N GLN A 39 -2.85 -1.55 15.94
CA GLN A 39 -3.77 -1.67 14.80
C GLN A 39 -3.31 -2.73 13.79
N TYR A 40 -2.04 -3.15 13.86
CA TYR A 40 -1.40 -4.04 12.90
C TYR A 40 -0.64 -5.19 13.61
N PRO A 41 -1.31 -6.01 14.43
CA PRO A 41 -0.68 -7.02 15.29
C PRO A 41 0.06 -8.12 14.51
N GLY A 42 -0.29 -8.35 13.24
CA GLY A 42 0.42 -9.30 12.38
C GLY A 42 1.76 -8.78 11.86
N LEU A 43 1.93 -7.45 11.86
CA LEU A 43 3.10 -6.73 11.36
C LEU A 43 3.97 -6.17 12.48
N SER A 44 3.37 -5.76 13.60
CA SER A 44 4.08 -5.31 14.79
C SER A 44 4.82 -6.48 15.46
N GLY A 45 6.05 -6.25 15.91
CA GLY A 45 6.94 -7.29 16.44
C GLY A 45 7.77 -8.06 15.41
N ARG A 46 7.59 -7.81 14.10
CA ARG A 46 8.50 -8.33 13.07
C ARG A 46 9.76 -7.48 12.98
N CYS A 47 10.87 -8.11 12.61
CA CYS A 47 12.09 -7.35 12.29
C CYS A 47 11.87 -6.47 11.05
N ARG A 48 12.55 -5.31 11.01
CA ARG A 48 12.44 -4.31 9.95
C ARG A 48 12.57 -4.90 8.54
N ILE A 49 13.51 -5.83 8.34
CA ILE A 49 13.74 -6.48 7.04
C ILE A 49 12.53 -7.36 6.65
N GLY A 50 12.00 -8.13 7.61
CA GLY A 50 10.84 -9.00 7.39
C GLY A 50 9.58 -8.21 7.08
N GLN A 51 9.32 -7.14 7.84
CA GLN A 51 8.20 -6.24 7.63
C GLN A 51 8.26 -5.60 6.23
N ARG A 52 9.42 -5.06 5.83
CA ARG A 52 9.63 -4.49 4.50
C ARG A 52 9.34 -5.46 3.37
N ARG A 53 9.83 -6.70 3.48
CA ARG A 53 9.59 -7.74 2.48
C ARG A 53 8.09 -8.04 2.34
N ILE A 54 7.39 -8.13 3.47
CA ILE A 54 5.94 -8.38 3.50
C ILE A 54 5.18 -7.22 2.85
N ILE A 55 5.44 -5.97 3.24
CA ILE A 55 4.80 -4.78 2.66
C ILE A 55 5.02 -4.74 1.15
N THR A 56 6.27 -4.85 0.69
CA THR A 56 6.60 -4.77 -0.74
C THR A 56 5.89 -5.86 -1.55
N LEU A 57 5.88 -7.10 -1.06
CA LEU A 57 5.22 -8.19 -1.79
C LEU A 57 3.71 -8.05 -1.83
N ALA A 58 3.09 -7.62 -0.73
CA ALA A 58 1.65 -7.41 -0.67
C ALA A 58 1.23 -6.24 -1.57
N MET A 59 1.91 -5.09 -1.48
CA MET A 59 1.58 -3.92 -2.30
C MET A 59 1.77 -4.19 -3.79
N ASN A 60 2.84 -4.89 -4.19
CA ASN A 60 3.04 -5.31 -5.59
C ASN A 60 1.95 -6.26 -6.11
N GLY A 61 1.25 -6.97 -5.22
CA GLY A 61 0.13 -7.84 -5.57
C GLY A 61 -1.23 -7.12 -5.58
N MET A 62 -1.36 -5.99 -4.89
CA MET A 62 -2.62 -5.25 -4.75
C MET A 62 -2.70 -4.04 -5.68
N TYR A 63 -1.57 -3.37 -5.94
CA TYR A 63 -1.55 -2.08 -6.61
C TYR A 63 -0.46 -2.02 -7.68
N PRO A 64 -0.69 -1.32 -8.80
CA PRO A 64 0.36 -1.08 -9.77
C PRO A 64 1.45 -0.18 -9.15
N GLY A 65 2.72 -0.57 -9.36
CA GLY A 65 3.86 0.25 -8.93
C GLY A 65 3.96 1.52 -9.78
N TRP A 66 4.06 2.68 -9.15
CA TRP A 66 4.21 3.97 -9.83
C TRP A 66 5.49 3.99 -10.69
N SER A 67 6.57 3.33 -10.25
CA SER A 67 7.81 3.25 -11.01
C SER A 67 7.72 2.52 -12.36
N ARG A 68 6.57 1.90 -12.68
CA ARG A 68 6.29 1.32 -14.00
C ARG A 68 5.71 2.34 -15.00
N LYS A 69 5.38 3.56 -14.58
CA LYS A 69 5.03 4.69 -15.47
C LYS A 69 6.31 5.30 -16.05
N ASP A 70 6.32 5.65 -17.33
CA ASP A 70 7.49 6.20 -18.02
C ASP A 70 8.07 7.43 -17.30
N GLY A 71 9.40 7.54 -17.26
CA GLY A 71 10.12 8.69 -16.69
C GLY A 71 10.35 8.66 -15.17
N VAL A 72 9.91 7.61 -14.45
CA VAL A 72 10.12 7.48 -13.00
C VAL A 72 11.30 6.55 -12.69
N ARG A 73 12.13 6.89 -11.70
CA ARG A 73 13.23 6.00 -11.28
C ARG A 73 12.68 4.65 -10.77
N PRO A 74 13.15 3.49 -11.28
CA PRO A 74 12.66 2.15 -10.93
C PRO A 74 12.71 1.79 -9.44
N SER A 75 13.54 2.49 -8.66
CA SER A 75 13.80 2.21 -7.25
C SER A 75 12.73 2.76 -6.28
N SER A 76 11.75 3.52 -6.78
CA SER A 76 10.71 4.09 -5.94
C SER A 76 9.67 3.01 -5.60
N LEU A 77 9.70 2.50 -4.36
CA LEU A 77 8.67 1.62 -3.81
C LEU A 77 7.44 2.46 -3.43
N VAL A 78 6.76 2.92 -4.47
CA VAL A 78 5.56 3.76 -4.40
C VAL A 78 4.51 3.14 -5.31
N TRP A 79 3.27 3.08 -4.82
CA TRP A 79 2.15 2.43 -5.49
C TRP A 79 1.02 3.40 -5.70
N ASP A 80 0.30 3.19 -6.80
CA ASP A 80 -0.90 3.94 -7.15
C ASP A 80 -2.12 3.28 -6.50
N ILE A 81 -2.76 4.00 -5.59
CA ILE A 81 -3.93 3.58 -4.82
C ILE A 81 -5.20 4.33 -5.26
N SER A 82 -5.15 5.02 -6.41
CA SER A 82 -6.29 5.78 -6.96
C SER A 82 -7.54 4.96 -7.25
N ASP A 83 -7.41 3.65 -7.46
CA ASP A 83 -8.50 2.76 -7.87
C ASP A 83 -9.56 2.51 -6.78
N GLU A 84 -9.35 2.95 -5.53
CA GLU A 84 -10.39 2.90 -4.50
C GLU A 84 -11.27 4.16 -4.43
N SER A 85 -11.30 4.97 -5.50
CA SER A 85 -12.29 6.03 -5.70
C SER A 85 -13.15 5.87 -6.96
N ASN A 86 -13.10 4.73 -7.67
CA ASN A 86 -13.89 4.58 -8.89
C ASN A 86 -14.38 3.16 -9.26
N GLU A 87 -14.66 2.28 -8.29
CA GLU A 87 -15.58 1.16 -8.52
C GLU A 87 -17.01 1.60 -8.16
N ASP A 88 -17.62 2.49 -8.96
CA ASP A 88 -19.10 2.69 -9.02
C ASP A 88 -19.58 3.70 -10.10
N LEU A 89 -18.80 4.00 -11.15
CA LEU A 89 -19.29 4.81 -12.28
C LEU A 89 -18.74 4.29 -13.62
N GLU A 90 -19.07 3.05 -13.98
CA GLU A 90 -19.27 2.74 -15.40
C GLU A 90 -20.74 3.03 -15.70
N GLU A 91 -21.00 4.27 -16.16
CA GLU A 91 -22.20 4.63 -16.91
C GLU A 91 -22.31 3.70 -18.13
N GLU A 92 -23.16 2.68 -18.05
CA GLU A 92 -23.76 2.14 -19.26
C GLU A 92 -24.73 3.20 -19.82
N LYS A 93 -24.31 3.89 -20.87
CA LYS A 93 -25.14 4.23 -22.04
C LYS A 93 -24.29 4.80 -23.18
N PRO A 94 -24.69 4.67 -24.46
CA PRO A 94 -26.07 4.54 -24.96
C PRO A 94 -26.48 3.16 -25.47
#